data_AF-A0AB34DD24-F1
#
_entry.id   AF-A0AB34DD24-F1
#
_cell.length_a   1.000
_cell.length_b   1.000
_cell.length_c   1.000
_cell.angle_alpha   90.00
_cell.angle_beta   90.00
_cell.angle_gamma   90.00
#
_symmetry.space_group_name_H-M   'P 1'
#
loop_
_entity.id
_entity.type
_entity.pdbx_description
1 polymer ?
#
loop_
_entity_poly.entity_id
_entity_poly.type
_entity_poly.pdbx_seq_one_letter_code
_entity_poly.pdbx_strand_id
1 'polypeptide(L)' 'MIFDNKKLSALLDENEMRQIQLAKEIKRSKSTVCEYVKGTKSPGKEAAFAISRVFSVPVEDLFKKVE' A
#
# COMPACT_ATOMS: atom_id res chain seq x y z
N MET A 1 10.32 4.68 10.67
CA MET A 1 9.32 3.71 10.18
C MET A 1 9.32 3.78 8.66
N ILE A 2 9.42 2.64 7.99
CA ILE A 2 9.36 2.56 6.52
C ILE A 2 8.11 1.80 6.13
N PHE A 3 7.54 2.15 4.99
CA PHE A 3 6.37 1.45 4.48
C PHE A 3 6.74 -0.01 4.15
N ASP A 4 5.90 -0.95 4.58
CA ASP A 4 6.10 -2.37 4.31
C ASP A 4 5.48 -2.74 2.96
N ASN A 5 6.33 -2.70 1.94
CA ASN A 5 5.98 -3.08 0.58
C ASN A 5 5.60 -4.56 0.45
N LYS A 6 6.20 -5.46 1.25
CA LYS A 6 5.87 -6.89 1.26
C LYS A 6 4.47 -7.09 1.84
N LYS A 7 4.14 -6.37 2.91
CA LYS A 7 2.79 -6.39 3.49
C LYS A 7 1.75 -5.91 2.47
N LEU A 8 2.03 -4.83 1.74
CA LEU A 8 1.12 -4.36 0.68
C LEU A 8 0.92 -5.43 -0.41
N SER A 9 1.98 -6.12 -0.84
CA SER A 9 1.86 -7.21 -1.83
C SER A 9 1.00 -8.35 -1.28
N ALA A 10 1.22 -8.76 -0.04
CA ALA A 10 0.41 -9.81 0.60
C ALA A 10 -1.07 -9.41 0.70
N LEU A 11 -1.37 -8.16 1.08
CA LEU A 11 -2.76 -7.67 1.14
C LEU A 11 -3.44 -7.67 -0.24
N LEU A 12 -2.70 -7.34 -1.30
CA LEU A 12 -3.21 -7.43 -2.67
C LEU A 12 -3.55 -8.88 -3.04
N ASP A 13 -2.66 -9.83 -2.73
CA ASP A 13 -2.86 -11.24 -3.03
C ASP A 13 -4.01 -11.86 -2.20
N GLU A 14 -4.07 -11.57 -0.89
CA GLU A 14 -5.11 -12.03 0.04
C GLU A 14 -6.53 -11.55 -0.35
N ASN A 15 -6.62 -10.36 -0.94
CA ASN A 15 -7.90 -9.77 -1.37
C ASN A 15 -8.17 -9.97 -2.87
N GLU A 16 -7.36 -10.78 -3.56
CA GLU A 16 -7.39 -10.97 -5.02
C GLU A 16 -7.44 -9.63 -5.80
N MET A 17 -6.86 -8.57 -5.23
CA MET A 17 -6.94 -7.21 -5.73
C MET A 17 -5.73 -6.90 -6.59
N ARG A 18 -5.98 -6.44 -7.81
CA ARG A 18 -4.92 -6.00 -8.73
C ARG A 18 -4.44 -4.60 -8.35
N GLN A 19 -3.14 -4.32 -8.57
CA GLN A 19 -2.56 -2.98 -8.36
C GLN A 19 -3.32 -1.84 -9.07
N ILE A 20 -3.93 -2.12 -10.23
CA ILE A 20 -4.74 -1.12 -10.96
C ILE A 20 -6.07 -0.82 -10.25
N GLN A 21 -6.66 -1.81 -9.56
CA GLN A 21 -7.86 -1.60 -8.75
C GLN A 21 -7.52 -0.78 -7.52
N LEU A 22 -6.47 -1.17 -6.79
CA LEU A 22 -5.99 -0.39 -5.65
C LEU A 22 -5.68 1.06 -6.05
N ALA A 23 -5.00 1.27 -7.18
CA ALA A 23 -4.70 2.61 -7.70
C ALA A 23 -5.95 3.47 -7.88
N LYS A 24 -7.04 2.89 -8.40
CA LYS A 24 -8.33 3.58 -8.53
C LYS A 24 -8.93 3.91 -7.17
N GLU A 25 -8.95 2.96 -6.24
CA GLU A 25 -9.49 3.16 -4.89
C GLU A 25 -8.75 4.28 -4.13
N ILE A 26 -7.42 4.30 -4.22
CA ILE A 26 -6.59 5.29 -3.51
C ILE A 26 -6.34 6.58 -4.32
N LYS A 27 -7.00 6.74 -5.47
CA LYS A 27 -6.85 7.89 -6.38
C LYS A 27 -5.38 8.19 -6.74
N ARG A 28 -4.61 7.14 -7.04
CA ARG A 28 -3.22 7.23 -7.52
C ARG A 28 -3.09 6.57 -8.88
N SER A 29 -1.97 6.84 -9.56
CA SER A 29 -1.67 6.14 -10.81
C SER A 29 -1.22 4.71 -10.53
N LYS A 30 -1.43 3.82 -11.51
CA LYS A 30 -0.91 2.44 -11.46
C LYS A 30 0.62 2.42 -11.28
N SER A 31 1.34 3.35 -11.91
CA SER A 31 2.80 3.44 -11.77
C SER A 31 3.21 3.75 -10.34
N THR A 32 2.53 4.68 -9.67
CA THR A 32 2.79 5.00 -8.27
C THR A 32 2.50 3.83 -7.34
N VAL A 33 1.41 3.08 -7.54
CA VAL A 33 1.16 1.85 -6.75
C VAL A 33 2.23 0.79 -7.01
N CYS A 34 2.69 0.64 -8.26
CA CYS A 34 3.79 -0.27 -8.58
C CYS A 34 5.09 0.12 -7.86
N GLU A 35 5.40 1.41 -7.74
CA GLU A 35 6.54 1.89 -6.94
C GLU A 35 6.39 1.57 -5.45
N TYR A 36 5.16 1.64 -4.91
CA TYR A 36 4.88 1.26 -3.51
C TYR A 36 5.12 -0.23 -3.28
N VAL A 37 4.63 -1.09 -4.18
CA VAL A 37 4.81 -2.54 -4.11
C VAL A 37 6.28 -2.94 -4.29
N LYS A 38 7.01 -2.24 -5.18
CA LYS A 38 8.46 -2.44 -5.35
C LYS A 38 9.28 -1.90 -4.19
N GLY A 39 8.71 -1.02 -3.37
CA GLY A 39 9.41 -0.32 -2.28
C GLY A 39 10.36 0.78 -2.75
N THR A 40 10.29 1.19 -4.03
CA THR A 40 11.10 2.30 -4.56
C THR A 40 10.56 3.66 -4.11
N LYS A 41 9.29 3.72 -3.72
CA LYS A 41 8.64 4.92 -3.18
C LYS A 41 7.77 4.55 -2.01
N SER A 42 7.76 5.39 -0.97
CA SER A 42 6.81 5.25 0.12
C SER A 42 5.53 6.04 -0.17
N PRO A 43 4.34 5.49 0.12
CA PRO A 43 3.10 6.25 0.09
C PRO A 43 3.14 7.39 1.11
N GLY A 44 2.62 8.56 0.72
CA GLY A 44 2.38 9.65 1.65
C GLY A 44 1.21 9.33 2.60
N LYS A 45 0.98 10.18 3.60
CA LYS A 45 -0.07 10.00 4.62
C LYS A 45 -1.43 9.66 4.01
N GLU A 46 -1.90 10.44 3.04
CA GLU A 46 -3.20 10.21 2.39
C GLU A 46 -3.30 8.83 1.74
N ALA A 47 -2.24 8.41 1.02
CA ALA A 47 -2.22 7.12 0.34
C ALA A 47 -2.17 5.97 1.36
N ALA A 48 -1.38 6.10 2.43
CA ALA A 48 -1.31 5.10 3.49
C ALA A 48 -2.67 4.93 4.22
N PHE A 49 -3.35 6.02 4.54
CA PHE A 49 -4.71 5.96 5.12
C PHE A 49 -5.73 5.38 4.14
N ALA A 50 -5.63 5.70 2.85
CA ALA A 50 -6.51 5.13 1.85
C ALA A 50 -6.29 3.60 1.70
N ILE A 51 -5.03 3.15 1.67
CA ILE A 51 -4.68 1.72 1.67
C ILE A 51 -5.24 1.03 2.92
N SER A 52 -5.04 1.62 4.10
CA SER A 52 -5.60 1.13 5.37
C SER A 52 -7.12 0.95 5.32
N ARG A 53 -7.84 1.90 4.72
CA ARG A 53 -9.30 1.81 4.53
C ARG A 53 -9.70 0.73 3.53
N VAL A 54 -8.99 0.60 2.41
CA VAL A 54 -9.28 -0.41 1.38
C VAL A 54 -9.16 -1.82 1.94
N PHE A 55 -8.10 -2.08 2.70
CA PHE A 55 -7.83 -3.40 3.27
C PHE A 55 -8.38 -3.58 4.69
N SER A 56 -9.05 -2.57 5.26
CA SER A 56 -9.55 -2.57 6.63
C SER A 56 -8.50 -2.97 7.68
N VAL A 57 -7.25 -2.55 7.49
CA VAL A 57 -6.13 -2.80 8.41
C VAL A 57 -5.67 -1.50 9.07
N PRO A 58 -5.14 -1.54 10.30
CA PRO A 58 -4.50 -0.38 10.91
C PRO A 58 -3.40 0.19 10.02
N VAL A 59 -3.34 1.52 9.90
CA VAL A 59 -2.29 2.17 9.09
C VAL A 59 -0.89 1.82 9.59
N GLU A 60 -0.74 1.58 10.90
CA GLU A 60 0.50 1.18 11.57
C GLU A 60 1.01 -0.18 11.08
N ASP A 61 0.11 -1.12 10.78
CA ASP A 61 0.47 -2.46 10.24
C ASP A 61 1.06 -2.39 8.84
N LEU A 62 0.87 -1.27 8.14
CA LEU A 62 1.48 -1.02 6.83
C LEU A 62 2.91 -0.47 6.94
N PHE A 63 3.42 -0.23 8.15
CA PHE A 63 4.78 0.26 8.37
C PHE A 63 5.56 -0.69 9.27
N LYS A 64 6.84 -0.85 8.98
CA LYS A 64 7.80 -1.55 9.84
C LYS A 64 8.77 -0.57 10.48
N LYS A 65 9.21 -0.88 11.70
CA LYS A 65 10.31 -0.17 12.35
C LYS A 65 11.61 -0.58 11.64
N VAL A 66 12.47 0.40 11.39
CA VAL A 66 13.85 0.14 10.99
C VAL A 66 14.62 0.23 12.30
N GLU A 67 15.15 -0.91 12.76
CA GLU A 67 16.16 -0.95 13.81
C GLU A 67 17.52 -0.57 13.25
#